data_AF-A0A1E7GLK8-F1
#
_entry.id   AF-A0A1E7GLK8-F1
#
_cell.length_a   1.000
_cell.length_b   1.000
_cell.length_c   1.000
_cell.angle_alpha   90.00
_cell.angle_beta   90.00
_cell.angle_gamma   90.00
#
_symmetry.space_group_name_H-M   'P 1'
#
loop_
_entity.id
_entity.type
_entity.pdbx_description
1 polymer ?
#
loop_
_entity_poly.entity_id
_entity_poly.type
_entity_poly.pdbx_seq_one_letter_code
_entity_poly.pdbx_strand_id
1 'polypeptide(L)'
;MQYPPDIRVVRLMCTGRVDPALVADAFVNGADGVLVIGCYFGDCHYITGNFMAKQKLDMAGEMLAYAGLNPIRLQFRNLSSAEGARFAQHNTEFVGQIKELGPLGTGDKIGMPKLKEQLEIAYKALAGPKLRWVVGKKPVFIEKDKGNKYGEVFTEHEINRTLSGIIIDEMATHSILTALEKKPAAVKDLAKDLEIPAPETLKYVLALKRRGFVEMDGVEGTSPIYKFKPEEGR
;
A
#
# COMPACT_ATOMS: atom_id res chain seq x y z
N MET A 1 1.17 -28.91 -19.66
CA MET A 1 2.13 -27.86 -19.25
C MET A 1 2.21 -27.91 -17.74
N GLN A 2 3.38 -28.24 -17.18
CA GLN A 2 3.60 -28.32 -15.74
C GLN A 2 4.23 -27.01 -15.24
N TYR A 3 3.90 -26.59 -14.02
CA TYR A 3 4.51 -25.47 -13.31
C TYR A 3 4.53 -25.79 -11.80
N PRO A 4 5.32 -25.08 -10.97
CA PRO A 4 5.43 -25.39 -9.55
C PRO A 4 4.08 -25.33 -8.80
N PRO A 5 3.81 -26.26 -7.86
CA PRO A 5 2.53 -26.37 -7.17
C PRO A 5 2.33 -25.34 -6.05
N ASP A 6 3.27 -24.40 -5.87
CA ASP A 6 3.28 -23.39 -4.81
C ASP A 6 2.17 -22.32 -4.99
N ILE A 7 1.65 -22.13 -6.20
CA ILE A 7 0.67 -21.09 -6.52
C ILE A 7 -0.76 -21.53 -6.22
N ARG A 8 -1.54 -20.66 -5.57
CA ARG A 8 -2.99 -20.79 -5.40
C ARG A 8 -3.70 -19.68 -6.15
N VAL A 9 -4.48 -20.06 -7.17
CA VAL A 9 -5.14 -19.09 -8.07
C VAL A 9 -6.47 -18.65 -7.50
N VAL A 10 -6.66 -17.35 -7.35
CA VAL A 10 -7.96 -16.72 -7.08
C VAL A 10 -8.51 -16.12 -8.37
N ARG A 11 -9.62 -16.66 -8.86
CA ARG A 11 -10.24 -16.19 -10.13
C ARG A 11 -11.09 -14.95 -9.87
N LEU A 12 -10.84 -13.90 -10.64
CA LEU A 12 -11.67 -12.71 -10.74
C LEU A 12 -12.12 -12.51 -12.19
N MET A 13 -13.21 -11.76 -12.39
CA MET A 13 -13.65 -11.42 -13.75
C MET A 13 -12.69 -10.43 -14.45
N CYS A 14 -12.05 -9.54 -13.68
CA CYS A 14 -11.13 -8.54 -14.19
C CYS A 14 -10.07 -8.22 -13.14
N THR A 15 -8.83 -7.93 -13.57
CA THR A 15 -7.79 -7.40 -12.68
C THR A 15 -8.16 -6.04 -12.11
N GLY A 16 -9.04 -5.28 -12.77
CA GLY A 16 -9.61 -4.05 -12.23
C GLY A 16 -10.32 -4.24 -10.89
N ARG A 17 -10.74 -5.46 -10.55
CA ARG A 17 -11.36 -5.78 -9.24
C ARG A 17 -10.37 -5.93 -8.10
N VAL A 18 -9.07 -6.11 -8.39
CA VAL A 18 -8.02 -6.27 -7.38
C VAL A 18 -7.91 -4.99 -6.55
N ASP A 19 -8.19 -5.10 -5.26
CA ASP A 19 -8.07 -3.99 -4.31
C ASP A 19 -6.64 -3.96 -3.73
N PRO A 20 -5.97 -2.81 -3.62
CA PRO A 20 -4.67 -2.70 -2.97
C PRO A 20 -4.63 -3.31 -1.56
N ALA A 21 -5.72 -3.17 -0.79
CA ALA A 21 -5.80 -3.74 0.54
C ALA A 21 -5.79 -5.27 0.52
N LEU A 22 -6.36 -5.92 -0.51
CA LEU A 22 -6.33 -7.38 -0.66
C LEU A 22 -4.89 -7.88 -0.85
N VAL A 23 -4.07 -7.12 -1.56
CA VAL A 23 -2.66 -7.46 -1.77
C VAL A 23 -1.87 -7.35 -0.46
N ALA A 24 -2.06 -6.27 0.28
CA ALA A 24 -1.43 -6.11 1.60
C ALA A 24 -1.90 -7.18 2.59
N ASP A 25 -3.19 -7.49 2.61
CA ASP A 25 -3.79 -8.53 3.46
C ASP A 25 -3.17 -9.91 3.19
N ALA A 26 -2.90 -10.25 1.92
CA ALA A 26 -2.22 -11.49 1.59
C ALA A 26 -0.83 -11.60 2.26
N PHE A 27 -0.04 -10.52 2.27
CA PHE A 27 1.25 -10.49 2.96
C PHE A 27 1.12 -10.51 4.48
N VAL A 28 0.12 -9.80 5.05
CA VAL A 28 -0.18 -9.85 6.50
C VAL A 28 -0.50 -11.29 6.94
N ASN A 29 -1.17 -12.06 6.08
CA ASN A 29 -1.50 -13.46 6.30
C ASN A 29 -0.40 -14.45 5.87
N GLY A 30 0.80 -13.97 5.55
CA GLY A 30 1.98 -14.81 5.36
C GLY A 30 2.22 -15.30 3.94
N ALA A 31 1.64 -14.67 2.91
CA ALA A 31 2.00 -14.97 1.52
C ALA A 31 3.46 -14.54 1.24
N ASP A 32 4.26 -15.43 0.66
CA ASP A 32 5.65 -15.10 0.26
C ASP A 32 5.72 -14.23 -1.00
N GLY A 33 4.67 -14.26 -1.82
CA GLY A 33 4.56 -13.48 -3.05
C GLY A 33 3.14 -13.44 -3.59
N VAL A 34 2.80 -12.35 -4.28
CA VAL A 34 1.54 -12.13 -4.97
C VAL A 34 1.81 -11.82 -6.45
N LEU A 35 1.30 -12.67 -7.33
CA LEU A 35 1.35 -12.49 -8.77
C LEU A 35 -0.06 -12.17 -9.29
N VAL A 36 -0.22 -11.00 -9.90
CA VAL A 36 -1.46 -10.58 -10.56
C VAL A 36 -1.27 -10.69 -12.07
N ILE A 37 -2.12 -11.46 -12.73
CA ILE A 37 -2.09 -11.63 -14.19
C ILE A 37 -3.37 -11.04 -14.79
N GLY A 38 -3.23 -10.18 -15.80
CA GLY A 38 -4.35 -9.57 -16.52
C GLY A 38 -4.19 -9.60 -18.03
N CYS A 39 -5.24 -9.20 -18.76
CA CYS A 39 -5.19 -9.02 -20.21
C CYS A 39 -4.10 -7.99 -20.59
N TYR A 40 -3.56 -8.05 -21.82
CA TYR A 40 -2.71 -6.97 -22.34
C TYR A 40 -3.42 -5.62 -22.33
N PHE A 41 -2.64 -4.56 -22.18
CA PHE A 41 -3.14 -3.20 -22.33
C PHE A 41 -3.68 -3.01 -23.75
N GLY A 42 -4.94 -2.58 -23.86
CA GLY A 42 -5.69 -2.54 -25.12
C GLY A 42 -6.71 -3.69 -25.28
N ASP A 43 -6.44 -4.86 -24.70
CA ASP A 43 -7.27 -6.07 -24.86
C ASP A 43 -8.20 -6.33 -23.66
N CYS A 44 -8.42 -5.32 -22.82
CA CYS A 44 -9.24 -5.50 -21.63
C CYS A 44 -10.71 -5.71 -22.02
N HIS A 45 -11.29 -6.84 -21.61
CA HIS A 45 -12.73 -7.09 -21.78
C HIS A 45 -13.61 -6.00 -21.16
N TYR A 46 -13.13 -5.38 -20.08
CA TYR A 46 -13.79 -4.26 -19.39
C TYR A 46 -13.15 -2.91 -19.72
N ILE A 47 -12.58 -2.78 -20.93
CA ILE A 47 -12.06 -1.56 -21.55
C ILE A 47 -10.80 -1.02 -20.85
N THR A 48 -10.91 -0.55 -19.61
CA THR A 48 -9.83 0.12 -18.87
C THR A 48 -9.46 -0.57 -17.56
N GLY A 49 -10.11 -1.69 -17.22
CA GLY A 49 -9.93 -2.35 -15.92
C GLY A 49 -8.48 -2.73 -15.58
N ASN A 50 -7.71 -3.22 -16.55
CA ASN A 50 -6.30 -3.57 -16.35
C ASN A 50 -5.38 -2.34 -16.20
N PHE A 51 -5.67 -1.23 -16.88
CA PHE A 51 -4.96 0.04 -16.67
C PHE A 51 -5.16 0.54 -15.24
N MET A 52 -6.41 0.51 -14.73
CA MET A 52 -6.70 0.88 -13.34
C MET A 52 -6.02 -0.07 -12.35
N ALA A 53 -5.95 -1.37 -12.66
CA ALA A 53 -5.25 -2.35 -11.84
C ALA A 53 -3.76 -2.02 -11.71
N LYS A 54 -3.10 -1.68 -12.83
CA LYS A 54 -1.67 -1.31 -12.82
C LYS A 54 -1.40 -0.11 -11.91
N GLN A 55 -2.19 0.96 -12.02
CA GLN A 55 -2.02 2.15 -11.17
C GLN A 55 -2.21 1.83 -9.68
N LYS A 56 -3.21 1.01 -9.36
CA LYS A 56 -3.49 0.56 -7.99
C LYS A 56 -2.36 -0.30 -7.41
N LEU A 57 -1.83 -1.21 -8.21
CA LEU A 57 -0.75 -2.11 -7.80
C LEU A 57 0.61 -1.41 -7.71
N ASP A 58 0.86 -0.40 -8.52
CA ASP A 58 2.07 0.42 -8.43
C ASP A 58 2.10 1.20 -7.11
N MET A 59 0.99 1.87 -6.78
CA MET A 59 0.85 2.56 -5.48
C MET A 59 0.94 1.58 -4.30
N ALA A 60 0.29 0.41 -4.40
CA ALA A 60 0.37 -0.62 -3.37
C ALA A 60 1.80 -1.14 -3.20
N GLY A 61 2.49 -1.42 -4.31
CA GLY A 61 3.88 -1.89 -4.32
C GLY A 61 4.83 -0.87 -3.72
N GLU A 62 4.67 0.41 -4.03
CA GLU A 62 5.45 1.49 -3.43
C GLU A 62 5.22 1.58 -1.91
N MET A 63 3.97 1.51 -1.45
CA MET A 63 3.66 1.53 -0.03
C MET A 63 4.21 0.29 0.71
N LEU A 64 4.07 -0.90 0.12
CA LEU A 64 4.60 -2.14 0.70
C LEU A 64 6.14 -2.13 0.73
N ALA A 65 6.78 -1.58 -0.29
CA ALA A 65 8.23 -1.38 -0.32
C ALA A 65 8.68 -0.39 0.76
N TYR A 66 7.93 0.69 0.97
CA TYR A 66 8.16 1.62 2.08
C TYR A 66 8.01 0.92 3.44
N ALA A 67 7.02 0.05 3.60
CA ALA A 67 6.83 -0.82 4.76
C ALA A 67 7.94 -1.89 4.92
N GLY A 68 8.85 -2.01 3.95
CA GLY A 68 10.03 -2.85 4.00
C GLY A 68 9.93 -4.19 3.26
N LEU A 69 8.83 -4.43 2.53
CA LEU A 69 8.68 -5.59 1.65
C LEU A 69 9.61 -5.48 0.44
N ASN A 70 10.20 -6.59 0.01
CA ASN A 70 10.93 -6.62 -1.25
C ASN A 70 9.96 -6.44 -2.44
N PRO A 71 10.20 -5.46 -3.35
CA PRO A 71 9.32 -5.21 -4.49
C PRO A 71 9.09 -6.42 -5.41
N ILE A 72 10.03 -7.38 -5.47
CA ILE A 72 9.91 -8.59 -6.29
C ILE A 72 8.72 -9.46 -5.86
N ARG A 73 8.31 -9.37 -4.58
CA ARG A 73 7.20 -10.15 -4.01
C ARG A 73 5.84 -9.77 -4.61
N LEU A 74 5.68 -8.59 -5.19
CA LEU A 74 4.45 -8.19 -5.88
C LEU A 74 4.73 -7.96 -7.37
N GLN A 75 4.09 -8.75 -8.23
CA GLN A 75 4.23 -8.59 -9.68
C GLN A 75 2.89 -8.47 -10.37
N PHE A 76 2.84 -7.60 -11.38
CA PHE A 76 1.76 -7.55 -12.34
C PHE A 76 2.29 -7.98 -13.71
N ARG A 77 1.66 -8.98 -14.32
CA ARG A 77 2.01 -9.47 -15.66
C ARG A 77 0.79 -9.47 -16.56
N ASN A 78 1.03 -9.37 -17.86
CA ASN A 78 -0.01 -9.44 -18.87
C ASN A 78 0.03 -10.80 -19.59
N LEU A 79 -1.14 -11.33 -19.91
CA LEU A 79 -1.29 -12.60 -20.59
C LEU A 79 -2.62 -12.66 -21.35
N SER A 80 -2.60 -13.20 -22.56
CA SER A 80 -3.80 -13.57 -23.32
C SER A 80 -4.32 -14.95 -22.92
N SER A 81 -5.62 -15.21 -23.12
CA SER A 81 -6.26 -16.50 -22.83
C SER A 81 -5.68 -17.68 -23.64
N ALA A 82 -5.05 -17.39 -24.79
CA ALA A 82 -4.43 -18.41 -25.64
C ALA A 82 -2.98 -18.76 -25.22
N GLU A 83 -2.37 -18.02 -24.29
CA GLU A 83 -0.95 -18.15 -23.97
C GLU A 83 -0.67 -19.11 -22.79
N GLY A 84 -1.20 -20.33 -22.86
CA GLY A 84 -1.06 -21.31 -21.78
C GLY A 84 0.39 -21.68 -21.44
N ALA A 85 1.28 -21.73 -22.43
CA ALA A 85 2.70 -22.02 -22.20
C ALA A 85 3.39 -20.89 -21.41
N ARG A 86 3.04 -19.64 -21.73
CA ARG A 86 3.56 -18.45 -21.07
C ARG A 86 2.98 -18.27 -19.66
N PHE A 87 1.75 -18.73 -19.41
CA PHE A 87 1.23 -18.86 -18.04
C PHE A 87 2.14 -19.75 -17.18
N ALA A 88 2.45 -20.95 -17.65
CA ALA A 88 3.33 -21.87 -16.94
C ALA A 88 4.73 -21.28 -16.74
N GLN A 89 5.25 -20.58 -17.75
CA GLN A 89 6.53 -19.86 -17.67
C GLN A 89 6.51 -18.77 -16.59
N HIS A 90 5.53 -17.86 -16.61
CA HIS A 90 5.43 -16.77 -15.65
C HIS A 90 5.32 -17.26 -14.21
N ASN A 91 4.54 -18.32 -13.99
CA ASN A 91 4.44 -18.97 -12.69
C ASN A 91 5.77 -19.59 -12.24
N THR A 92 6.48 -20.27 -13.15
CA THR A 92 7.77 -20.89 -12.86
C THR A 92 8.83 -19.86 -12.52
N GLU A 93 8.94 -18.78 -13.31
CA GLU A 93 9.85 -17.67 -13.06
C GLU A 93 9.56 -16.98 -11.73
N PHE A 94 8.28 -16.68 -11.47
CA PHE A 94 7.88 -16.01 -10.23
C PHE A 94 8.19 -16.87 -9.01
N VAL A 95 7.80 -18.15 -9.03
CA VAL A 95 8.10 -19.07 -7.91
C VAL A 95 9.62 -19.23 -7.73
N GLY A 96 10.39 -19.29 -8.82
CA GLY A 96 11.86 -19.31 -8.74
C GLY A 96 12.42 -18.10 -8.00
N GLN A 97 11.97 -16.89 -8.38
CA GLN A 97 12.37 -15.64 -7.72
C GLN A 97 11.98 -15.60 -6.24
N ILE A 98 10.77 -16.06 -5.88
CA ILE A 98 10.33 -16.11 -4.48
C ILE A 98 11.15 -17.13 -3.67
N LYS A 99 11.46 -18.29 -4.25
CA LYS A 99 12.30 -19.31 -3.58
C LYS A 99 13.73 -18.82 -3.34
N GLU A 100 14.30 -18.11 -4.32
CA GLU A 100 15.63 -17.49 -4.18
C GLU A 100 15.63 -16.41 -3.10
N LEU A 101 14.56 -15.61 -3.02
CA LEU A 101 14.40 -14.58 -1.99
C LEU A 101 14.16 -15.16 -0.59
N GLY A 102 13.61 -16.36 -0.51
CA GLY A 102 13.23 -17.03 0.72
C GLY A 102 11.90 -16.56 1.30
N PRO A 103 11.49 -17.15 2.44
CA PRO A 103 10.19 -16.87 3.05
C PRO A 103 10.08 -15.40 3.47
N LEU A 104 8.84 -14.93 3.61
CA LEU A 104 8.51 -13.57 4.03
C LEU A 104 9.32 -13.16 5.27
N GLY A 105 10.08 -12.07 5.17
CA GLY A 105 10.98 -11.55 6.19
C GLY A 105 12.46 -11.93 6.03
N THR A 106 12.85 -12.75 5.04
CA THR A 106 14.26 -13.14 4.83
C THR A 106 14.97 -12.23 3.82
N GLY A 107 14.46 -12.14 2.60
CA GLY A 107 15.00 -11.25 1.55
C GLY A 107 14.38 -9.84 1.51
N ASP A 108 13.72 -9.45 2.59
CA ASP A 108 13.04 -8.16 2.74
C ASP A 108 13.96 -7.13 3.41
N LYS A 109 13.62 -5.84 3.30
CA LYS A 109 14.42 -4.76 3.92
C LYS A 109 14.43 -4.87 5.44
N ILE A 110 13.36 -5.44 6.02
CA ILE A 110 13.23 -5.69 7.46
C ILE A 110 12.70 -7.12 7.69
N GLY A 111 13.13 -7.74 8.78
CA GLY A 111 12.71 -9.09 9.17
C GLY A 111 11.45 -9.13 10.04
N MET A 112 10.95 -10.34 10.28
CA MET A 112 9.88 -10.60 11.25
C MET A 112 10.38 -10.44 12.70
N PRO A 113 9.55 -9.95 13.65
CA PRO A 113 8.12 -9.62 13.52
C PRO A 113 7.84 -8.18 13.04
N LYS A 114 8.86 -7.31 12.96
CA LYS A 114 8.70 -5.89 12.60
C LYS A 114 8.07 -5.72 11.21
N LEU A 115 8.41 -6.57 10.24
CA LEU A 115 7.79 -6.57 8.92
C LEU A 115 6.27 -6.74 9.00
N LYS A 116 5.78 -7.68 9.82
CA LYS A 116 4.34 -7.92 9.96
C LYS A 116 3.61 -6.68 10.47
N GLU A 117 4.15 -6.02 11.49
CA GLU A 117 3.58 -4.78 12.03
C GLU A 117 3.52 -3.68 10.96
N GLN A 118 4.57 -3.52 10.16
CA GLN A 118 4.59 -2.54 9.06
C GLN A 118 3.60 -2.89 7.94
N LEU A 119 3.44 -4.18 7.61
CA LEU A 119 2.45 -4.65 6.65
C LEU A 119 1.02 -4.42 7.14
N GLU A 120 0.74 -4.61 8.43
CA GLU A 120 -0.56 -4.31 9.04
C GLU A 120 -0.88 -2.80 8.97
N ILE A 121 0.12 -1.95 9.19
CA ILE A 121 -0.01 -0.48 9.03
C ILE A 121 -0.29 -0.14 7.56
N ALA A 122 0.47 -0.71 6.62
CA ALA A 122 0.26 -0.51 5.19
C ALA A 122 -1.12 -0.99 4.74
N TYR A 123 -1.60 -2.12 5.27
CA TYR A 123 -2.96 -2.62 5.03
C TYR A 123 -4.02 -1.61 5.49
N LYS A 124 -3.92 -1.10 6.72
CA LYS A 124 -4.85 -0.08 7.25
C LYS A 124 -4.87 1.17 6.35
N ALA A 125 -3.70 1.62 5.89
CA ALA A 125 -3.58 2.78 5.00
C ALA A 125 -4.21 2.52 3.61
N LEU A 126 -3.91 1.37 2.97
CA LEU A 126 -4.47 0.99 1.67
C LEU A 126 -5.97 0.71 1.72
N ALA A 127 -6.48 0.29 2.87
CA ALA A 127 -7.92 0.17 3.13
C ALA A 127 -8.60 1.53 3.33
N GLY A 128 -7.83 2.60 3.56
CA GLY A 128 -8.34 3.96 3.72
C GLY A 128 -8.90 4.57 2.43
N PRO A 129 -9.88 5.49 2.53
CA PRO A 129 -10.49 6.12 1.35
C PRO A 129 -9.53 7.05 0.61
N LYS A 130 -8.57 7.68 1.29
CA LYS A 130 -7.69 8.70 0.72
C LYS A 130 -6.86 8.15 -0.45
N LEU A 131 -6.10 7.08 -0.23
CA LEU A 131 -5.27 6.46 -1.28
C LEU A 131 -6.11 5.95 -2.44
N ARG A 132 -7.25 5.30 -2.13
CA ARG A 132 -8.21 4.82 -3.13
C ARG A 132 -8.74 5.94 -4.01
N TRP A 133 -9.01 7.11 -3.43
CA TRP A 133 -9.47 8.27 -4.18
C TRP A 133 -8.37 8.85 -5.08
N VAL A 134 -7.16 9.04 -4.54
CA VAL A 134 -6.08 9.68 -5.28
C VAL A 134 -5.63 8.83 -6.47
N VAL A 135 -5.43 7.52 -6.28
CA VAL A 135 -5.03 6.63 -7.38
C VAL A 135 -6.08 6.56 -8.49
N GLY A 136 -7.37 6.66 -8.13
CA GLY A 136 -8.47 6.72 -9.09
C GLY A 136 -8.49 8.00 -9.94
N LYS A 137 -7.86 9.08 -9.46
CA LYS A 137 -7.77 10.36 -10.18
C LYS A 137 -6.54 10.49 -11.06
N LYS A 138 -5.49 9.68 -10.85
CA LYS A 138 -4.27 9.73 -11.65
C LYS A 138 -4.53 9.70 -13.17
N PRO A 139 -5.37 8.82 -13.73
CA PRO A 139 -5.63 8.82 -15.17
C PRO A 139 -6.22 10.14 -15.68
N VAL A 140 -7.10 10.76 -14.89
CA VAL A 140 -7.77 12.03 -15.24
C VAL A 140 -6.78 13.19 -15.28
N PHE A 141 -5.82 13.21 -14.37
CA PHE A 141 -4.85 14.30 -14.23
C PHE A 141 -3.69 14.25 -15.23
N ILE A 142 -3.41 13.09 -15.83
CA ILE A 142 -2.37 12.93 -16.87
C ILE A 142 -2.95 13.09 -18.27
N GLU A 143 -4.23 12.79 -18.45
CA GLU A 143 -4.88 12.86 -19.75
C GLU A 143 -4.99 14.31 -20.22
N LYS A 144 -4.32 14.60 -21.34
CA LYS A 144 -4.14 15.96 -21.90
C LYS A 144 -5.45 16.75 -22.07
N ASP A 145 -6.55 16.05 -22.35
CA ASP A 145 -7.84 16.67 -22.67
C ASP A 145 -8.82 16.69 -21.49
N LYS A 146 -8.42 16.19 -20.31
CA LYS A 146 -9.26 16.17 -19.10
C LYS A 146 -8.76 17.14 -18.04
N GLY A 147 -7.51 16.97 -17.60
CA GLY A 147 -6.93 17.75 -16.51
C GLY A 147 -7.77 17.74 -15.22
N ASN A 148 -7.42 18.61 -14.27
CA ASN A 148 -8.25 18.85 -13.09
C ASN A 148 -9.39 19.86 -13.37
N LYS A 149 -10.14 20.26 -12.33
CA LYS A 149 -11.26 21.23 -12.45
C LYS A 149 -10.85 22.56 -13.10
N TYR A 150 -9.56 22.92 -13.04
CA TYR A 150 -9.00 24.15 -13.57
C TYR A 150 -8.30 23.96 -14.93
N GLY A 151 -8.37 22.75 -15.51
CA GLY A 151 -7.69 22.40 -16.76
C GLY A 151 -6.20 22.12 -16.61
N GLU A 152 -5.67 22.02 -15.38
CA GLU A 152 -4.26 21.69 -15.15
C GLU A 152 -4.03 20.20 -15.48
N VAL A 153 -3.04 19.96 -16.34
CA VAL A 153 -2.57 18.63 -16.70
C VAL A 153 -1.19 18.44 -16.09
N PHE A 154 -1.00 17.32 -15.43
CA PHE A 154 0.25 16.98 -14.75
C PHE A 154 1.04 15.97 -15.57
N THR A 155 2.36 16.07 -15.49
CA THR A 155 3.24 15.00 -15.96
C THR A 155 3.13 13.79 -15.04
N GLU A 156 3.49 12.61 -15.57
CA GLU A 156 3.54 11.40 -14.76
C GLU A 156 4.52 11.52 -13.58
N HIS A 157 5.64 12.22 -13.76
CA HIS A 157 6.62 12.48 -12.71
C HIS A 157 6.04 13.31 -11.56
N GLU A 158 5.34 14.40 -11.88
CA GLU A 158 4.72 15.27 -10.87
C GLU A 158 3.68 14.50 -10.04
N ILE A 159 2.79 13.76 -10.68
CA ILE A 159 1.80 12.97 -9.96
C ILE A 159 2.45 11.88 -9.13
N ASN A 160 3.43 11.15 -9.67
CA ASN A 160 4.09 10.09 -8.93
C ASN A 160 4.79 10.65 -7.69
N ARG A 161 5.48 11.79 -7.80
CA ARG A 161 6.09 12.46 -6.64
C ARG A 161 5.04 12.86 -5.59
N THR A 162 3.90 13.39 -6.01
CA THR A 162 2.80 13.72 -5.09
C THR A 162 2.25 12.45 -4.43
N LEU A 163 2.04 11.37 -5.18
CA LEU A 163 1.60 10.08 -4.66
C LEU A 163 2.57 9.51 -3.62
N SER A 164 3.87 9.53 -3.90
CA SER A 164 4.91 9.11 -2.96
C SER A 164 4.82 9.89 -1.64
N GLY A 165 4.63 11.22 -1.71
CA GLY A 165 4.42 12.05 -0.53
C GLY A 165 3.19 11.64 0.28
N ILE A 166 2.08 11.35 -0.40
CA ILE A 166 0.84 10.89 0.25
C ILE A 166 1.05 9.51 0.90
N ILE A 167 1.77 8.59 0.26
CA ILE A 167 2.09 7.28 0.81
C ILE A 167 2.85 7.43 2.13
N ILE A 168 3.89 8.28 2.15
CA ILE A 168 4.67 8.56 3.36
C ILE A 168 3.79 9.16 4.46
N ASP A 169 2.97 10.16 4.13
CA ASP A 169 2.05 10.79 5.09
C ASP A 169 1.05 9.79 5.69
N GLU A 170 0.49 8.89 4.87
CA GLU A 170 -0.46 7.88 5.34
C GLU A 170 0.22 6.81 6.18
N MET A 171 1.41 6.35 5.78
CA MET A 171 2.21 5.42 6.59
C MET A 171 2.54 6.01 7.96
N ALA A 172 2.99 7.27 8.00
CA ALA A 172 3.27 7.99 9.25
C ALA A 172 2.02 8.13 10.13
N THR A 173 0.89 8.52 9.53
CA THR A 173 -0.39 8.69 10.22
C THR A 173 -0.87 7.38 10.86
N HIS A 174 -0.87 6.28 10.10
CA HIS A 174 -1.31 4.98 10.61
C HIS A 174 -0.31 4.35 11.59
N SER A 175 0.98 4.66 11.48
CA SER A 175 1.99 4.26 12.46
C SER A 175 1.76 4.95 13.80
N ILE A 176 1.50 6.26 13.79
CA ILE A 176 1.17 7.03 15.00
C ILE A 176 -0.13 6.52 15.63
N LEU A 177 -1.18 6.31 14.84
CA LEU A 177 -2.45 5.74 15.35
C LEU A 177 -2.22 4.38 16.01
N THR A 178 -1.52 3.47 15.34
CA THR A 178 -1.24 2.13 15.87
C THR A 178 -0.39 2.18 17.15
N ALA A 179 0.56 3.12 17.26
CA ALA A 179 1.32 3.33 18.49
C ALA A 179 0.43 3.85 19.64
N LEU A 180 -0.45 4.81 19.35
CA LEU A 180 -1.37 5.40 20.32
C LEU A 180 -2.52 4.47 20.73
N GLU A 181 -2.90 3.52 19.87
CA GLU A 181 -3.83 2.40 20.19
C GLU A 181 -3.23 1.49 21.27
N LYS A 182 -1.90 1.31 21.27
CA LYS A 182 -1.20 0.46 22.25
C LYS A 182 -1.00 1.18 23.60
N LYS A 183 -0.58 2.44 23.57
CA LYS A 183 -0.37 3.24 24.79
C LYS A 183 -0.44 4.76 24.50
N PRO A 184 -0.93 5.57 25.45
CA PRO A 184 -0.75 7.01 25.39
C PRO A 184 0.74 7.38 25.33
N ALA A 185 1.10 8.39 24.54
CA ALA A 185 2.48 8.80 24.37
C ALA A 185 2.60 10.31 24.08
N ALA A 186 3.75 10.88 24.45
CA ALA A 186 4.10 12.24 24.04
C ALA A 186 4.72 12.25 22.63
N VAL A 187 4.63 13.39 21.96
CA VAL A 187 5.17 13.58 20.59
C VAL A 187 6.66 13.26 20.50
N LYS A 188 7.43 13.61 21.55
CA LYS A 188 8.88 13.33 21.61
C LYS A 188 9.19 11.83 21.55
N ASP A 189 8.35 11.02 22.20
CA ASP A 189 8.56 9.57 22.31
C ASP A 189 8.11 8.90 21.01
N LEU A 190 6.96 9.33 20.46
CA LEU A 190 6.50 8.89 19.14
C LEU A 190 7.51 9.21 18.03
N ALA A 191 8.06 10.42 18.03
CA ALA A 191 9.05 10.85 17.04
C ALA A 191 10.30 9.97 17.08
N LYS A 192 10.76 9.62 18.29
CA LYS A 192 11.92 8.76 18.50
C LYS A 192 11.62 7.31 18.10
N ASP A 193 10.51 6.74 18.58
CA ASP A 193 10.16 5.34 18.40
C ASP A 193 9.82 5.01 16.93
N LEU A 194 9.19 5.95 16.22
CA LEU A 194 8.80 5.79 14.82
C LEU A 194 9.82 6.34 13.82
N GLU A 195 10.93 6.93 14.31
CA GLU A 195 11.95 7.59 13.48
C GLU A 195 11.37 8.69 12.56
N ILE A 196 10.33 9.39 13.02
CA ILE A 196 9.69 10.52 12.32
C ILE A 196 10.17 11.82 12.98
N PRO A 197 10.58 12.86 12.22
CA PRO A 197 10.95 14.14 12.80
C PRO A 197 9.87 14.70 13.74
N ALA A 198 10.26 15.24 14.90
CA ALA A 198 9.31 15.75 15.89
C ALA A 198 8.33 16.81 15.35
N PRO A 199 8.73 17.75 14.46
CA PRO A 199 7.79 18.70 13.86
C PRO A 199 6.71 18.02 13.00
N GLU A 200 7.08 17.00 12.22
CA GLU A 200 6.12 16.23 11.40
C GLU A 200 5.23 15.36 12.29
N THR A 201 5.79 14.71 13.31
CA THR A 201 5.02 13.95 14.30
C THR A 201 3.97 14.81 14.98
N LEU A 202 4.35 16.02 15.43
CA LEU A 202 3.40 16.98 16.02
C LEU A 202 2.29 17.34 15.03
N LYS A 203 2.66 17.66 13.78
CA LYS A 203 1.71 18.00 12.72
C LYS A 203 0.70 16.88 12.47
N TYR A 204 1.14 15.63 12.38
CA TYR A 204 0.25 14.48 12.22
C TYR A 204 -0.65 14.27 13.44
N VAL A 205 -0.11 14.31 14.66
CA VAL A 205 -0.89 14.18 15.91
C VAL A 205 -1.95 15.28 16.01
N LEU A 206 -1.63 16.53 15.71
CA LEU A 206 -2.60 17.64 15.71
C LEU A 206 -3.64 17.50 14.59
N ALA A 207 -3.28 16.97 13.42
CA ALA A 207 -4.24 16.65 12.36
C ALA A 207 -5.20 15.54 12.78
N LEU A 208 -4.71 14.48 13.43
CA LEU A 208 -5.52 13.39 13.97
C LEU A 208 -6.45 13.87 15.09
N LYS A 209 -5.96 14.76 15.98
CA LYS A 209 -6.77 15.39 17.01
C LYS A 209 -7.92 16.21 16.42
N ARG A 210 -7.64 17.04 15.40
CA ARG A 210 -8.68 17.82 14.70
C ARG A 210 -9.74 16.94 14.04
N ARG A 211 -9.37 15.74 13.60
CA ARG A 211 -10.28 14.75 13.00
C ARG A 211 -10.99 13.87 14.04
N GLY A 212 -10.65 14.00 15.33
CA GLY A 212 -11.28 13.26 16.42
C GLY A 212 -10.73 11.86 16.69
N PHE A 213 -9.66 11.44 16.02
CA PHE A 213 -9.05 10.11 16.24
C PHE A 213 -8.11 10.05 17.45
N VAL A 214 -7.69 11.21 17.95
CA VAL A 214 -6.72 11.34 19.04
C VAL A 214 -7.19 12.45 19.96
N GLU A 215 -7.01 12.28 21.26
CA GLU A 215 -7.26 13.34 22.25
C GLU A 215 -6.08 13.49 23.21
N MET A 216 -6.09 14.58 23.97
CA MET A 216 -5.07 14.80 24.99
C MET A 216 -5.47 14.01 26.24
N ASP A 217 -4.58 13.16 26.72
CA ASP A 217 -4.80 12.39 27.95
C ASP A 217 -4.35 13.16 29.19
N GLY A 218 -3.32 14.00 29.05
CA GLY A 218 -2.79 14.84 30.11
C GLY A 218 -1.52 15.58 29.70
N VAL A 219 -0.81 16.09 30.69
CA VAL A 219 0.50 16.74 30.52
C VAL A 219 1.47 16.13 31.52
N GLU A 220 2.60 15.64 31.04
CA GLU A 220 3.70 15.15 31.88
C GLU A 220 4.88 16.11 31.76
N GLY A 221 5.18 16.81 32.87
CA GLY A 221 6.12 17.92 32.88
C GLY A 221 5.64 19.06 31.98
N THR A 222 6.33 19.28 30.86
CA THR A 222 5.97 20.28 29.83
C THR A 222 5.46 19.65 28.53
N SER A 223 5.32 18.32 28.49
CA SER A 223 4.96 17.58 27.28
C SER A 223 3.51 17.10 27.34
N PRO A 224 2.65 17.50 26.38
CA PRO A 224 1.32 16.92 26.25
C PRO A 224 1.40 15.43 25.87
N ILE A 225 0.59 14.62 26.56
CA ILE A 225 0.40 13.20 26.24
C ILE A 225 -0.89 13.07 25.43
N TYR A 226 -0.82 12.29 24.36
CA TYR A 226 -1.95 12.00 23.50
C TYR A 226 -2.35 10.53 23.62
N LYS A 227 -3.63 10.23 23.46
CA LYS A 227 -4.17 8.87 23.40
C LYS A 227 -5.09 8.69 22.21
N PHE A 228 -5.20 7.46 21.73
CA PHE A 228 -6.18 7.10 20.72
C PHE A 228 -7.61 7.26 21.27
N LYS A 229 -8.49 7.83 20.45
CA LYS A 229 -9.93 7.93 20.74
C LYS A 229 -10.67 6.96 19.82
N PRO A 230 -11.30 5.90 20.34
CA PRO A 230 -12.13 5.01 19.54
C PRO A 230 -13.25 5.80 18.86
N GLU A 231 -13.55 5.49 17.60
CA GLU A 231 -14.76 6.02 16.96
C GLU A 231 -15.98 5.50 17.73
N GLU A 232 -16.78 6.41 18.31
CA GLU A 232 -18.11 6.09 18.79
C GLU A 232 -18.98 5.77 17.56
N GLY A 233 -19.29 4.48 17.40
CA GLY A 233 -20.28 3.89 16.49
C GLY A 233 -20.74 4.73 15.28
N ARG A 234 -20.26 4.34 14.10
CA ARG A 234 -20.98 4.55 12.83
C ARG A 234 -21.29 3.23 12.18
#